data_AF-A0A061NNG9-F1
#
_entry.id   AF-A0A061NNG9-F1
#
_cell.length_a   1.000
_cell.length_b   1.000
_cell.length_c   1.000
_cell.angle_alpha   90.00
_cell.angle_beta   90.00
_cell.angle_gamma   90.00
#
_symmetry.space_group_name_H-M   'P 1'
#
loop_
_entity.id
_entity.type
_entity.pdbx_description
1 polymer ?
#
loop_
_entity_poly.entity_id
_entity_poly.type
_entity_poly.pdbx_seq_one_letter_code
_entity_poly.pdbx_strand_id
1 'polypeptide(L)' 'MHTFLLADLFPNAQIIAVDTHQPYLDELLCRVERLGLEERIQVHNQSMLALDFPHEYFDLIWAEGRSTLLAFNKD' A
#
# COMPACT_ATOMS: atom_id res chain seq x y z
N MET A 1 -4.77 7.92 8.23
CA MET A 1 -4.10 7.31 7.05
C MET A 1 -4.46 5.84 7.03
N HIS A 2 -5.06 5.35 5.94
CA HIS A 2 -5.66 4.01 5.88
C HIS A 2 -4.65 2.87 6.07
N THR A 3 -3.37 3.08 5.74
CA THR A 3 -2.30 2.11 5.96
C THR A 3 -2.26 1.57 7.40
N PHE A 4 -2.38 2.43 8.41
CA PHE A 4 -2.35 1.99 9.81
C PHE A 4 -3.66 1.35 10.26
N LEU A 5 -4.80 1.80 9.72
CA LEU A 5 -6.08 1.14 9.99
C LEU A 5 -6.06 -0.31 9.46
N LEU A 6 -5.55 -0.52 8.25
CA LEU A 6 -5.35 -1.87 7.71
C LEU A 6 -4.35 -2.66 8.56
N ALA A 7 -3.31 -2.00 9.08
CA ALA A 7 -2.33 -2.65 9.92
C ALA A 7 -2.93 -3.15 11.25
N ASP A 8 -3.86 -2.39 11.83
CA ASP A 8 -4.57 -2.73 13.06
C ASP A 8 -5.63 -3.82 12.82
N LEU A 9 -6.40 -3.72 11.73
CA LEU A 9 -7.46 -4.69 11.39
C LEU A 9 -6.90 -6.06 10.98
N PHE A 10 -5.73 -6.08 10.34
CA PHE A 10 -5.07 -7.29 9.86
C PHE A 10 -3.66 -7.40 10.47
N PRO A 11 -3.53 -7.80 11.74
CA PRO A 11 -2.25 -7.76 12.47
C PRO A 11 -1.16 -8.63 11.85
N ASN A 12 -1.53 -9.66 11.08
CA ASN A 12 -0.60 -10.56 10.41
C ASN A 12 -0.35 -10.20 8.93
N ALA A 13 -1.00 -9.15 8.42
CA ALA A 13 -0.82 -8.74 7.02
C ALA A 13 0.51 -8.01 6.82
N GLN A 14 1.18 -8.36 5.73
CA GLN A 14 2.24 -7.57 5.12
C GLN A 14 1.60 -6.50 4.24
N ILE A 15 2.02 -5.25 4.40
CA ILE A 15 1.40 -4.11 3.72
C ILE A 15 2.43 -3.43 2.82
N ILE A 16 2.07 -3.25 1.56
CA ILE A 16 2.79 -2.40 0.62
C ILE A 16 1.92 -1.17 0.36
N ALA A 17 2.39 -0.02 0.84
CA ALA A 17 1.77 1.28 0.58
C ALA A 17 2.46 1.96 -0.60
N VAL A 18 1.67 2.35 -1.61
CA VAL A 18 2.16 3.01 -2.82
C VAL A 18 1.49 4.37 -2.98
N ASP A 19 2.27 5.36 -3.38
CA ASP A 19 1.79 6.67 -3.87
C ASP A 19 2.83 7.24 -4.84
N THR A 20 2.48 8.26 -5.61
CA THR A 20 3.41 9.01 -6.47
C THR A 20 3.91 10.31 -5.82
N HIS A 21 3.29 10.73 -4.71
CA HIS A 21 3.62 11.96 -4.01
C HIS A 21 4.61 11.71 -2.87
N GLN A 22 5.91 11.91 -3.14
CA GLN A 22 6.99 11.65 -2.18
C GLN A 22 6.79 12.30 -0.79
N PRO A 23 6.34 13.55 -0.64
CA PRO A 23 6.14 14.14 0.69
C PRO A 23 5.18 13.35 1.60
N TYR A 24 4.17 12.68 1.04
CA TYR A 24 3.26 11.84 1.82
C TYR A 24 3.91 10.52 2.21
N LEU A 25 4.78 9.98 1.34
CA LEU A 25 5.55 8.77 1.62
C LEU A 25 6.58 9.02 2.72
N ASP A 26 7.25 10.17 2.72
CA ASP A 26 8.18 10.56 3.77
C ASP A 26 7.48 10.67 5.13
N GLU A 27 6.30 11.30 5.17
CA GLU A 27 5.48 11.37 6.40
C GLU A 27 5.03 9.99 6.88
N LEU A 28 4.62 9.11 5.95
CA LEU A 28 4.22 7.74 6.25
C LEU A 28 5.41 6.95 6.80
N LEU A 29 6.58 7.03 6.18
CA LEU A 29 7.80 6.33 6.60
C LEU A 29 8.20 6.74 8.02
N CYS A 30 8.28 8.04 8.32
CA CYS A 30 8.58 8.50 9.67
C CYS A 30 7.60 7.96 10.73
N ARG A 31 6.32 7.77 10.37
CA ARG A 31 5.33 7.20 11.28
C ARG A 31 5.46 5.69 11.43
N VAL A 32 5.77 4.98 10.34
CA VAL A 32 6.06 3.54 10.35
C VAL A 32 7.24 3.25 11.29
N GLU A 33 8.33 4.00 11.14
CA GLU A 33 9.52 3.90 11.99
C GLU A 33 9.21 4.18 13.46
N ARG A 34 8.50 5.28 13.73
CA ARG A 34 8.12 5.65 15.10
C ARG A 34 7.24 4.60 15.79
N LEU A 35 6.50 3.80 15.03
CA LEU A 35 5.63 2.75 15.53
C LEU A 35 6.30 1.36 15.54
N GLY A 36 7.54 1.24 15.05
CA GLY A 36 8.26 -0.04 14.95
C GLY A 36 7.60 -1.03 13.99
N LEU A 37 7.04 -0.52 12.89
CA LEU A 37 6.31 -1.31 11.90
C LEU A 37 7.11 -1.52 10.59
N GLU A 38 8.42 -1.24 10.58
CA GLU A 38 9.23 -1.27 9.35
C GLU A 38 9.28 -2.67 8.72
N GLU A 39 9.22 -3.73 9.54
CA GLU A 39 9.20 -5.13 9.05
C GLU A 39 7.86 -5.54 8.44
N ARG A 40 6.81 -4.75 8.62
CA ARG A 40 5.43 -5.08 8.21
C ARG A 40 4.87 -4.15 7.13
N ILE A 41 5.34 -2.91 7.08
CA ILE A 41 4.81 -1.89 6.17
C ILE A 41 5.96 -1.39 5.30
N GLN A 42 5.92 -1.77 4.04
CA GLN A 42 6.82 -1.23 3.01
C GLN A 42 6.15 -0.04 2.32
N VAL A 43 6.95 0.98 2.04
CA VAL A 43 6.48 2.23 1.43
C VAL A 43 7.23 2.45 0.12
N HIS A 44 6.50 2.55 -0.99
CA HIS A 44 7.08 2.66 -2.32
C HIS A 44 6.55 3.88 -3.06
N ASN A 45 7.45 4.64 -3.68
CA ASN A 45 7.05 5.68 -4.64
C ASN A 45 6.75 5.04 -5.98
N GLN A 46 5.49 4.70 -6.20
CA GLN A 46 5.05 3.97 -7.38
C GLN A 46 3.61 4.34 -7.75
N SER A 47 3.34 4.33 -9.06
CA SER A 47 1.99 4.49 -9.57
C SER A 47 1.22 3.17 -9.49
N MET A 48 -0.02 3.22 -9.03
CA MET A 48 -0.95 2.08 -9.10
C MET A 48 -1.22 1.59 -10.53
N LEU A 49 -0.93 2.41 -11.55
CA LEU A 49 -1.08 2.04 -12.97
C LEU A 49 0.13 1.30 -13.53
N ALA A 50 1.24 1.23 -12.78
CA ALA A 50 2.50 0.64 -13.20
C ALA A 50 3.16 -0.11 -12.03
N LEU A 51 2.38 -1.03 -11.46
CA LEU A 51 2.82 -1.92 -10.40
C LEU A 51 3.69 -3.05 -10.99
N ASP A 52 4.94 -3.14 -10.54
CA ASP A 52 5.92 -4.14 -10.97
C ASP A 52 5.98 -5.29 -9.95
N PHE A 53 4.84 -5.99 -9.82
CA PHE A 53 4.71 -7.17 -8.97
C PHE A 53 4.32 -8.38 -9.81
N PRO A 54 4.71 -9.60 -9.41
CA PRO A 54 4.25 -10.83 -10.04
C PRO A 54 2.72 -10.94 -10.10
N HIS A 55 2.21 -11.79 -11.00
CA HIS A 55 0.80 -12.14 -11.01
C HIS A 55 0.39 -12.79 -9.68
N GLU A 56 -0.85 -12.56 -9.22
CA GLU A 56 -1.39 -13.11 -7.96
C GLU A 56 -0.55 -12.79 -6.71
N TYR A 57 0.17 -11.67 -6.71
CA TYR A 57 1.06 -11.31 -5.60
C TYR A 57 0.32 -10.77 -4.35
N PHE A 58 -0.89 -10.22 -4.50
CA PHE A 58 -1.64 -9.61 -3.41
C PHE A 58 -2.92 -10.37 -3.10
N ASP A 59 -3.14 -10.69 -1.82
CA ASP A 59 -4.42 -11.23 -1.34
C ASP A 59 -5.54 -10.17 -1.36
N LEU A 60 -5.17 -8.89 -1.17
CA LEU A 60 -6.09 -7.76 -1.10
C LEU A 60 -5.45 -6.49 -1.68
N ILE A 61 -6.23 -5.76 -2.48
CA ILE A 61 -5.89 -4.41 -2.94
C ILE A 61 -6.93 -3.44 -2.37
N TRP A 62 -6.46 -2.41 -1.66
CA TRP A 62 -7.30 -1.33 -1.14
C TRP A 62 -6.95 0.00 -1.83
N ALA A 63 -7.97 0.71 -2.32
CA ALA A 63 -7.82 2.04 -2.89
C ALA A 63 -9.06 2.88 -2.58
N GLU A 64 -8.87 4.08 -2.04
CA GLU A 64 -9.95 5.01 -1.74
C GLU A 64 -9.81 6.29 -2.58
N GLY A 65 -10.82 6.58 -3.43
CA GLY A 65 -11.02 7.93 -3.95
C GLY A 65 -10.14 8.42 -5.11
N ARG A 66 -9.83 7.60 -6.12
CA ARG A 66 -9.74 7.97 -7.56
C ARG A 66 -9.50 6.73 -8.43
N SER A 67 -10.23 5.66 -8.14
CA SER A 67 -10.31 4.50 -9.03
C SER A 67 -11.13 4.86 -10.27
N THR A 68 -10.48 5.37 -11.32
CA THR A 68 -10.97 5.02 -12.66
C THR A 68 -10.75 3.51 -12.74
N LEU A 69 -11.84 2.74 -12.69
CA LEU A 69 -11.88 1.27 -12.61
C LEU A 69 -10.61 0.58 -13.15
N LEU A 70 -9.80 0.02 -12.26
CA LEU A 70 -8.92 -1.09 -12.63
C LEU A 70 -9.83 -2.31 -12.84
N ALA A 71 -10.30 -2.46 -14.07
CA ALA A 71 -11.08 -3.62 -14.47
C ALA A 71 -10.17 -4.85 -14.44
N PHE A 72 -10.47 -5.81 -13.56
CA PHE A 72 -9.89 -7.14 -13.64
C PHE A 72 -10.44 -7.83 -14.88
N ASN A 73 -9.59 -8.08 -15.89
CA ASN A 73 -9.91 -9.09 -16.89
C ASN A 73 -9.84 -10.45 -16.20
N LYS A 74 -10.98 -11.15 -16.20
CA LYS A 74 -11.02 -12.60 -15.99
C LYS A 74 -10.71 -13.25 -17.32
N ASP A 75 -9.64 -14.03 -17.37
CA ASP A 75 -9.58 -15.17 -18.28
C ASP A 75 -10.29 -16.37 -17.64
#